data_AF-A0A8S1U089-F1
#
_entry.id   AF-A0A8S1U089-F1
#
_cell.length_a   1.000
_cell.length_b   1.000
_cell.length_c   1.000
_cell.angle_alpha   90.00
_cell.angle_beta   90.00
_cell.angle_gamma   90.00
#
_symmetry.space_group_name_H-M   'P 1'
#
loop_
_entity.id
_entity.type
_entity.pdbx_description
1 polymer ?
#
loop_
_entity_poly.entity_id
_entity_poly.type
_entity_poly.pdbx_seq_one_letter_code
_entity_poly.pdbx_strand_id
1 'polypeptide(L)'
;MGQTCCKKRQTKKSHQSQSSKMVLGDSHQMILTNSNSFQSQQGLKQYKQLCSLLQLVGSLDQLKQRTRDQIRQLFSQKNNCQIIIQNKVRRELRNQGLIRPPQEDDEYLLIQDKKFNKSIQTQLIIVAETIRTLQQDQEFQLKFPTLCVSFMELADSIQSNDL
;
A
#
# COMPACT_ATOMS: atom_id res chain seq x y z
N MET A 1 -51.87 25.12 -30.89
CA MET A 1 -51.80 24.79 -32.33
C MET A 1 -50.97 23.53 -32.48
N GLY A 2 -51.61 22.43 -32.84
CA GLY A 2 -50.92 21.20 -33.20
C GLY A 2 -50.62 21.18 -34.70
N GLN A 3 -49.47 20.61 -35.08
CA GLN A 3 -49.33 19.89 -36.33
C GLN A 3 -48.42 18.67 -36.11
N THR A 4 -49.06 17.52 -36.22
CA THR A 4 -48.52 16.19 -36.50
C THR A 4 -48.10 16.07 -37.97
N CYS A 5 -47.10 15.22 -38.27
CA CYS A 5 -47.00 14.29 -39.43
C CYS A 5 -45.57 14.23 -39.99
N CYS A 6 -45.05 13.14 -40.54
CA CYS A 6 -45.26 11.69 -40.43
C CYS A 6 -44.30 11.05 -41.45
N LYS A 7 -43.78 9.86 -41.13
CA LYS A 7 -43.49 8.72 -42.06
C LYS A 7 -42.33 8.91 -43.07
N LYS A 8 -41.53 7.91 -43.43
CA LYS A 8 -41.59 6.43 -43.44
C LYS A 8 -40.11 5.95 -43.58
N ARG A 9 -39.63 4.92 -42.85
CA ARG A 9 -39.66 3.47 -43.19
C ARG A 9 -39.18 3.21 -44.64
N GLN A 10 -38.33 2.24 -44.98
CA GLN A 10 -37.72 1.04 -44.39
C GLN A 10 -36.84 0.51 -45.56
N THR A 11 -35.82 -0.35 -45.46
CA THR A 11 -35.93 -1.80 -45.24
C THR A 11 -34.65 -2.50 -45.75
N LYS A 12 -34.35 -3.66 -45.14
CA LYS A 12 -33.78 -4.91 -45.72
C LYS A 12 -32.23 -5.00 -45.80
N LYS A 13 -31.57 -6.09 -45.38
CA LYS A 13 -32.02 -7.38 -44.81
C LYS A 13 -30.83 -8.26 -44.38
N SER A 14 -30.99 -8.99 -43.26
CA SER A 14 -30.74 -10.44 -43.00
C SER A 14 -29.39 -11.08 -43.42
N HIS A 15 -28.56 -11.51 -42.45
CA HIS A 15 -28.47 -12.85 -41.82
C HIS A 15 -27.57 -13.87 -42.55
N GLN A 16 -26.55 -14.38 -41.85
CA GLN A 16 -26.30 -15.82 -41.82
C GLN A 16 -25.58 -16.23 -40.52
N SER A 17 -26.20 -17.17 -39.82
CA SER A 17 -25.68 -17.87 -38.65
C SER A 17 -25.07 -19.21 -39.08
N GLN A 18 -23.95 -19.59 -38.48
CA GLN A 18 -23.41 -20.95 -38.28
C GLN A 18 -21.97 -20.77 -37.76
N SER A 19 -21.33 -21.61 -36.96
CA SER A 19 -21.65 -22.70 -36.03
C SER A 19 -20.30 -23.01 -35.37
N SER A 20 -20.31 -23.39 -34.10
CA SER A 20 -19.15 -23.58 -33.21
C SER A 20 -17.94 -24.31 -33.82
N LYS A 21 -16.74 -23.79 -33.54
CA LYS A 21 -15.56 -24.60 -33.21
C LYS A 21 -14.96 -24.06 -31.91
N MET A 22 -15.10 -24.84 -30.85
CA MET A 22 -14.27 -24.71 -29.66
C MET A 22 -12.81 -24.94 -30.07
N VAL A 23 -11.96 -23.95 -29.84
CA VAL A 23 -10.52 -24.16 -29.74
C VAL A 23 -10.18 -23.76 -28.31
N LEU A 24 -9.97 -24.78 -27.45
CA LEU A 24 -9.18 -24.62 -26.24
C LEU A 24 -7.77 -24.22 -26.71
N GLY A 25 -7.47 -22.93 -26.66
CA GLY A 25 -6.14 -22.39 -26.79
C GLY A 25 -5.83 -21.64 -25.52
N ASP A 26 -4.80 -22.09 -24.81
CA ASP A 26 -4.38 -21.61 -23.51
C ASP A 26 -4.48 -20.09 -23.38
N SER A 27 -5.40 -19.65 -22.53
CA SER A 27 -5.46 -18.27 -22.07
C SER A 27 -4.31 -18.04 -21.08
N HIS A 28 -3.08 -17.99 -21.59
CA HIS A 28 -2.04 -17.17 -20.98
C HIS A 28 -2.47 -15.72 -21.19
N GLN A 29 -3.41 -15.29 -20.35
CA GLN A 29 -3.72 -13.89 -20.14
C GLN A 29 -2.43 -13.27 -19.61
N MET A 30 -1.63 -12.70 -20.51
CA MET A 30 -0.50 -11.86 -20.16
C MET A 30 -1.07 -10.70 -19.35
N ILE A 31 -1.09 -10.85 -18.03
CA ILE A 31 -1.32 -9.75 -17.11
C ILE A 31 -0.17 -8.81 -17.40
N LEU A 32 -0.43 -7.80 -18.24
CA LEU A 32 0.37 -6.60 -18.32
C LEU A 32 0.25 -5.95 -16.94
N THR A 33 1.08 -6.40 -16.01
CA THR A 33 1.28 -5.77 -14.71
C THR A 33 1.78 -4.37 -15.01
N ASN A 34 0.85 -3.43 -15.00
CA ASN A 34 1.13 -2.02 -15.18
C ASN A 34 2.11 -1.64 -14.08
N SER A 35 3.40 -1.52 -14.38
CA SER A 35 4.48 -1.35 -13.40
C SER A 35 4.28 -0.09 -12.54
N ASN A 36 3.54 0.90 -13.06
CA ASN A 36 3.11 2.09 -12.32
C ASN A 36 2.12 1.81 -11.17
N SER A 37 1.38 0.69 -11.20
CA SER A 37 0.47 0.29 -10.11
C SER A 37 1.19 -0.39 -8.95
N PHE A 38 2.41 -0.90 -9.17
CA PHE A 38 3.19 -1.61 -8.15
C PHE A 38 3.86 -0.64 -7.18
N GLN A 39 4.38 0.49 -7.67
CA GLN A 39 5.01 1.52 -6.82
C GLN A 39 4.00 2.17 -5.87
N SER A 40 2.75 2.30 -6.28
CA SER A 40 1.75 3.08 -5.54
C SER A 40 1.14 2.35 -4.33
N GLN A 41 1.46 1.05 -4.16
CA GLN A 41 1.12 0.29 -2.94
C GLN A 41 2.30 0.09 -1.99
N GLN A 42 3.50 0.47 -2.40
CA GLN A 42 4.72 0.02 -1.74
C GLN A 42 4.89 0.62 -0.34
N GLY A 43 4.58 1.91 -0.17
CA GLY A 43 4.67 2.58 1.13
C GLY A 43 3.71 1.99 2.17
N LEU A 44 2.49 1.63 1.77
CA LEU A 44 1.55 0.93 2.66
C LEU A 44 2.06 -0.46 3.05
N LYS A 45 2.59 -1.22 2.09
CA LYS A 45 3.17 -2.54 2.36
C LYS A 45 4.31 -2.47 3.37
N GLN A 46 5.24 -1.53 3.18
CA GLN A 46 6.36 -1.29 4.10
C GLN A 46 5.89 -0.87 5.49
N TYR A 47 4.88 0.00 5.58
CA TYR A 47 4.27 0.37 6.85
C TYR A 47 3.64 -0.84 7.57
N LYS A 48 2.93 -1.72 6.85
CA LYS A 48 2.34 -2.94 7.44
C LYS A 48 3.43 -3.91 7.90
N GLN A 49 4.52 -4.03 7.15
CA GLN A 49 5.70 -4.78 7.57
C GLN A 49 6.30 -4.19 8.85
N LEU A 50 6.51 -2.87 8.92
CA LEU A 50 6.97 -2.19 10.15
C LEU A 50 6.06 -2.50 11.35
N CYS A 51 4.74 -2.43 11.17
CA CYS A 51 3.79 -2.75 12.23
C CYS A 51 3.95 -4.18 12.74
N SER A 52 4.10 -5.13 11.82
CA SER A 52 4.29 -6.54 12.15
C SER A 52 5.60 -6.77 12.90
N LEU A 53 6.70 -6.17 12.46
CA LEU A 53 8.00 -6.28 13.14
C LEU A 53 7.96 -5.66 14.54
N LEU A 54 7.35 -4.50 14.69
CA LEU A 54 7.24 -3.83 16.00
C LEU A 54 6.39 -4.60 17.01
N GLN A 55 5.40 -5.37 16.56
CA GLN A 55 4.63 -6.25 17.45
C GLN A 55 5.50 -7.38 18.06
N LEU A 56 6.57 -7.78 17.37
CA LEU A 56 7.45 -8.87 17.79
C LEU A 56 8.56 -8.45 18.77
N VAL A 57 8.81 -7.15 18.94
CA VAL A 57 9.89 -6.63 19.80
C VAL A 57 9.63 -6.93 21.30
N GLY A 58 8.38 -7.21 21.69
CA GLY A 58 8.05 -7.64 23.06
C GLY A 58 8.39 -6.59 24.13
N SER A 59 8.80 -7.04 25.33
CA SER A 59 9.17 -6.13 26.43
C SER A 59 10.55 -5.51 26.22
N LEU A 60 10.64 -4.20 26.48
CA LEU A 60 11.86 -3.41 26.36
C LEU A 60 12.61 -3.24 27.69
N ASP A 61 12.08 -3.74 28.81
CA ASP A 61 12.53 -3.36 30.15
C ASP A 61 13.99 -3.74 30.43
N GLN A 62 14.44 -4.85 29.84
CA GLN A 62 15.79 -5.39 29.99
C GLN A 62 16.83 -4.77 29.04
N LEU A 63 16.42 -3.86 28.17
CA LEU A 63 17.32 -3.22 27.20
C LEU A 63 17.94 -1.96 27.78
N LYS A 64 19.15 -1.64 27.32
CA LYS A 64 19.83 -0.39 27.62
C LYS A 64 19.03 0.79 27.10
N GLN A 65 19.16 1.91 27.81
CA GLN A 65 18.42 3.13 27.52
C GLN A 65 18.53 3.55 26.04
N ARG A 66 19.73 3.51 25.47
CA ARG A 66 19.96 3.86 24.06
C ARG A 66 19.14 3.00 23.10
N THR A 67 19.16 1.68 23.27
CA THR A 67 18.42 0.72 22.43
C THR A 67 16.92 0.91 22.60
N ARG A 68 16.44 1.12 23.83
CA ARG A 68 15.03 1.43 24.12
C ARG A 68 14.56 2.68 23.40
N ASP A 69 15.37 3.74 23.42
CA ASP A 69 15.00 5.01 22.81
C ASP A 69 14.92 4.91 21.28
N GLN A 70 15.82 4.15 20.65
CA GLN A 70 15.74 3.86 19.21
C GLN A 70 14.49 3.04 18.86
N ILE A 71 14.15 2.02 19.65
CA ILE A 71 12.91 1.25 19.44
C ILE A 71 11.67 2.13 19.65
N ARG A 72 11.66 2.98 20.67
CA ARG A 72 10.57 3.95 20.89
C ARG A 72 10.45 4.93 19.73
N GLN A 73 11.56 5.35 19.14
CA GLN A 73 11.56 6.17 17.93
C GLN A 73 10.87 5.44 16.76
N LEU A 74 11.13 4.14 16.57
CA LEU A 74 10.40 3.35 15.56
C LEU A 74 8.88 3.30 15.84
N PHE A 75 8.45 3.13 17.09
CA PHE A 75 7.03 3.21 17.46
C PHE A 75 6.43 4.60 17.18
N SER A 76 7.19 5.67 17.45
CA SER A 76 6.77 7.04 17.13
C SER A 76 6.56 7.22 15.61
N GLN A 77 7.51 6.75 14.80
CA GLN A 77 7.38 6.82 13.34
C GLN A 77 6.22 5.99 12.80
N LYS A 78 5.98 4.79 13.36
CA LYS A 78 4.79 4.00 13.07
C LYS A 78 3.51 4.81 13.33
N ASN A 79 3.41 5.49 14.48
CA ASN A 79 2.23 6.29 14.80
C ASN A 79 2.07 7.48 13.85
N ASN A 80 3.17 8.14 13.45
CA ASN A 80 3.13 9.19 12.45
C ASN A 80 2.58 8.70 11.11
N CYS A 81 3.06 7.55 10.61
CA CYS A 81 2.52 6.90 9.41
C CYS A 81 1.02 6.62 9.55
N GLN A 82 0.60 6.07 10.69
CA GLN A 82 -0.80 5.75 10.96
C GLN A 82 -1.69 7.00 10.88
N ILE A 83 -1.26 8.12 11.46
CA ILE A 83 -1.98 9.39 11.42
C ILE A 83 -2.13 9.89 9.98
N ILE A 84 -1.06 9.80 9.17
CA ILE A 84 -1.09 10.20 7.76
C ILE A 84 -2.12 9.35 6.99
N ILE A 85 -2.07 8.02 7.16
CA ILE A 85 -2.98 7.08 6.51
C ILE A 85 -4.44 7.40 6.90
N GLN A 86 -4.74 7.47 8.19
CA GLN A 86 -6.10 7.72 8.67
C GLN A 86 -6.65 9.06 8.20
N ASN A 87 -5.85 10.12 8.20
CA ASN A 87 -6.26 11.44 7.73
C ASN A 87 -6.56 11.44 6.22
N LYS A 88 -5.75 10.71 5.44
CA LYS A 88 -5.96 10.57 4.01
C LYS A 88 -7.20 9.75 3.68
N VAL A 89 -7.37 8.60 4.31
CA VAL A 89 -8.58 7.78 4.17
C VAL A 89 -9.82 8.60 4.53
N ARG A 90 -9.80 9.30 5.67
CA ARG A 90 -10.93 10.15 6.10
C ARG A 90 -11.28 11.21 5.06
N ARG A 91 -10.29 11.80 4.38
CA ARG A 91 -10.52 12.77 3.31
C ARG A 91 -11.17 12.12 2.10
N GLU A 92 -10.68 10.96 1.68
CA GLU A 92 -11.26 10.25 0.52
C GLU A 92 -12.68 9.75 0.79
N LEU A 93 -12.96 9.25 1.99
CA LEU A 93 -14.32 8.90 2.40
C LEU A 93 -15.26 10.11 2.31
N ARG A 94 -14.84 11.28 2.80
CA ARG A 94 -15.62 12.52 2.69
C ARG A 94 -15.84 12.95 1.24
N ASN A 95 -14.82 12.81 0.37
CA ASN A 95 -14.95 13.11 -1.06
C ASN A 95 -16.01 12.23 -1.73
N GLN A 96 -16.21 11.01 -1.22
CA GLN A 96 -17.24 10.06 -1.68
C GLN A 96 -18.59 10.23 -0.95
N GLY A 97 -18.72 11.22 -0.07
CA GLY A 97 -19.94 11.46 0.71
C GLY A 97 -20.13 10.52 1.92
N LEU A 98 -19.11 9.75 2.28
CA LEU A 98 -19.14 8.83 3.43
C LEU A 98 -18.62 9.53 4.69
N ILE A 99 -19.47 9.67 5.71
CA ILE A 99 -19.11 10.28 7.00
C ILE A 99 -19.06 9.19 8.08
N ARG A 100 -17.94 8.47 8.13
CA ARG A 100 -17.66 7.46 9.15
C ARG A 100 -16.17 7.42 9.51
N PRO A 101 -15.79 6.79 10.64
CA PRO A 101 -14.39 6.54 10.95
C PRO A 101 -13.70 5.69 9.87
N PRO A 102 -12.41 5.97 9.56
CA PRO A 102 -11.58 5.10 8.73
C PRO A 102 -11.49 3.68 9.29
N GLN A 103 -11.62 2.68 8.43
CA GLN A 103 -11.37 1.27 8.70
C GLN A 103 -10.13 0.80 7.92
N GLU A 104 -9.56 -0.33 8.30
CA GLU A 104 -8.37 -0.88 7.63
C GLU A 104 -8.65 -1.21 6.15
N ASP A 105 -9.83 -1.74 5.85
CA ASP A 105 -10.24 -2.05 4.48
C ASP A 105 -10.26 -0.81 3.59
N ASP A 106 -10.45 0.39 4.14
CA ASP A 106 -10.50 1.65 3.39
C ASP A 106 -9.13 2.12 2.87
N GLU A 107 -8.03 1.50 3.32
CA GLU A 107 -6.67 1.84 2.86
C GLU A 107 -6.51 1.60 1.35
N TYR A 108 -7.38 0.79 0.72
CA TYR A 108 -7.42 0.60 -0.74
C TYR A 108 -7.63 1.92 -1.50
N LEU A 109 -8.29 2.90 -0.89
CA LEU A 109 -8.53 4.22 -1.48
C LEU A 109 -7.23 4.99 -1.75
N LEU A 110 -6.14 4.60 -1.08
CA LEU A 110 -4.85 5.26 -1.17
C LEU A 110 -3.93 4.66 -2.25
N ILE A 111 -4.32 3.52 -2.85
CA ILE A 111 -3.48 2.73 -3.77
C ILE A 111 -2.98 3.53 -4.95
N GLN A 112 -3.66 4.60 -5.37
CA GLN A 112 -3.28 5.42 -6.54
C GLN A 112 -2.83 6.85 -6.17
N ASP A 113 -2.84 7.22 -4.88
CA ASP A 113 -2.45 8.56 -4.45
C ASP A 113 -0.92 8.69 -4.37
N LYS A 114 -0.33 9.27 -5.43
CA LYS A 114 1.11 9.56 -5.50
C LYS A 114 1.58 10.54 -4.42
N LYS A 115 0.75 11.52 -4.04
CA LYS A 115 1.11 12.50 -3.01
C LYS A 115 1.15 11.84 -1.63
N PHE A 116 0.17 10.97 -1.35
CA PHE A 116 0.18 10.15 -0.14
C PHE A 116 1.44 9.25 -0.09
N ASN A 117 1.76 8.56 -1.19
CA ASN A 117 2.96 7.73 -1.24
C ASN A 117 4.24 8.52 -0.92
N LYS A 118 4.38 9.73 -1.47
CA LYS A 118 5.53 10.59 -1.11
C LYS A 118 5.54 10.94 0.38
N SER A 119 4.38 11.29 0.95
CA SER A 119 4.28 11.63 2.38
C SER A 119 4.61 10.45 3.30
N ILE A 120 4.16 9.24 2.99
CA ILE A 120 4.48 8.06 3.81
C ILE A 120 5.94 7.65 3.64
N GLN A 121 6.49 7.74 2.42
CA GLN A 121 7.90 7.41 2.17
C GLN A 121 8.86 8.29 2.97
N THR A 122 8.58 9.59 3.13
CA THR A 122 9.40 10.46 3.98
C THR A 122 9.50 9.95 5.42
N GLN A 123 8.43 9.38 5.98
CA GLN A 123 8.48 8.80 7.32
C GLN A 123 9.22 7.46 7.33
N LEU A 124 9.05 6.65 6.29
CA LEU A 124 9.71 5.35 6.15
C LEU A 124 11.23 5.49 5.97
N ILE A 125 11.71 6.54 5.31
CA ILE A 125 13.15 6.80 5.21
C ILE A 125 13.76 6.99 6.61
N ILE A 126 13.08 7.74 7.49
CA ILE A 126 13.51 7.92 8.89
C ILE A 126 13.50 6.58 9.64
N VAL A 127 12.51 5.72 9.37
CA VAL A 127 12.45 4.35 9.90
C VAL A 127 13.68 3.55 9.46
N ALA A 128 14.02 3.58 8.17
CA ALA A 128 15.16 2.87 7.63
C ALA A 128 16.49 3.34 8.27
N GLU A 129 16.68 4.64 8.44
CA GLU A 129 17.84 5.22 9.14
C GLU A 129 17.92 4.79 10.60
N THR A 130 16.77 4.81 11.29
CA THR A 130 16.66 4.37 12.69
C THR A 130 17.00 2.89 12.82
N ILE A 131 16.50 2.05 11.90
CA ILE A 131 16.83 0.62 11.82
C ILE A 131 18.33 0.43 11.62
N ARG A 132 18.95 1.12 10.64
CA ARG A 132 20.40 0.99 10.40
C ARG A 132 21.23 1.37 11.62
N THR A 133 20.80 2.37 12.36
CA THR A 133 21.44 2.77 13.63
C THR A 133 21.26 1.69 14.69
N LEU A 134 20.06 1.14 14.84
CA LEU A 134 19.75 0.08 15.79
C LEU A 134 20.54 -1.21 15.50
N GLN A 135 20.84 -1.48 14.24
CA GLN A 135 21.64 -2.64 13.81
C GLN A 135 23.10 -2.51 14.16
N GLN A 136 23.62 -1.32 14.43
CA GLN A 136 24.97 -1.15 14.96
C GLN A 136 25.04 -1.47 16.46
N ASP A 137 23.89 -1.65 17.13
CA ASP A 137 23.82 -1.99 18.55
C ASP A 137 23.94 -3.51 18.77
N GLN A 138 25.05 -3.91 19.36
CA GLN A 138 25.34 -5.31 19.65
C GLN A 138 24.31 -5.92 20.62
N GLU A 139 23.75 -5.15 21.55
CA GLU A 139 22.71 -5.66 22.46
C GLU A 139 21.43 -6.01 21.69
N PHE A 140 21.04 -5.16 20.75
CA PHE A 140 19.88 -5.41 19.90
C PHE A 140 20.07 -6.67 19.07
N GLN A 141 21.24 -6.84 18.44
CA GLN A 141 21.56 -8.04 17.67
C GLN A 141 21.50 -9.33 18.50
N LEU A 142 22.01 -9.28 19.73
CA LEU A 142 22.02 -10.45 20.61
C LEU A 142 20.64 -10.79 21.17
N LYS A 143 19.83 -9.78 21.49
CA LYS A 143 18.49 -9.96 22.05
C LYS A 143 17.44 -10.31 20.99
N PHE A 144 17.62 -9.84 19.76
CA PHE A 144 16.63 -9.97 18.69
C PHE A 144 17.25 -10.41 17.34
N PRO A 145 18.00 -11.52 17.28
CA PRO A 145 18.75 -11.90 16.08
C PRO A 145 17.88 -12.12 14.85
N THR A 146 16.68 -12.71 15.01
CA THR A 146 15.74 -12.91 13.90
C THR A 146 15.11 -11.60 13.43
N LEU A 147 14.75 -10.71 14.36
CA LEU A 147 14.20 -9.40 13.99
C LEU A 147 15.24 -8.51 13.33
N CYS A 148 16.52 -8.68 13.66
CA CYS A 148 17.59 -7.92 13.02
C CYS A 148 17.56 -8.11 11.50
N VAL A 149 17.48 -9.35 11.02
CA VAL A 149 17.44 -9.63 9.59
C VAL A 149 16.20 -9.00 8.96
N SER A 150 15.02 -9.23 9.53
CA SER A 150 13.77 -8.71 8.96
C SER A 150 13.66 -7.18 9.00
N PHE A 151 14.22 -6.52 10.02
CA PHE A 151 14.32 -5.06 10.03
C PHE A 151 15.25 -4.54 8.94
N MET A 152 16.39 -5.21 8.71
CA MET A 152 17.30 -4.82 7.63
C MET A 152 16.66 -4.99 6.25
N GLU A 153 15.98 -6.11 6.00
CA GLU A 153 15.22 -6.32 4.77
C GLU A 153 14.19 -5.21 4.54
N LEU A 154 13.48 -4.79 5.60
CA LEU A 154 12.58 -3.65 5.53
C LEU A 154 13.33 -2.35 5.18
N ALA A 155 14.44 -2.05 5.86
CA ALA A 155 15.22 -0.83 5.63
C ALA A 155 15.76 -0.75 4.20
N ASP A 156 16.19 -1.87 3.64
CA ASP A 156 16.69 -1.97 2.27
C ASP A 156 15.55 -1.84 1.26
N SER A 157 14.40 -2.47 1.54
CA SER A 157 13.21 -2.33 0.70
C SER A 157 12.72 -0.89 0.60
N ILE A 158 12.93 -0.07 1.62
CA ILE A 158 12.57 1.36 1.65
C ILE A 158 13.52 2.16 0.75
N GLN A 159 14.83 1.92 0.87
CA GLN A 159 15.87 2.67 0.16
C GLN A 159 15.95 2.35 -1.33
N SER A 160 15.60 1.14 -1.75
CA SER A 160 15.63 0.74 -3.16
C SER A 160 14.67 1.52 -4.07
N ASN A 161 13.90 2.47 -3.53
CA ASN A 161 12.87 3.23 -4.25
C ASN A 161 13.20 4.72 -4.39
N ASP A 162 14.35 5.18 -3.91
CA ASP A 162 14.87 6.53 -4.17
C ASP A 162 15.71 6.59 -5.46
N LEU A 163 15.83 5.48 -6.20
CA LEU A 163 16.49 5.33 -7.51
C LEU A 163 15.45 5.08 -8.62
#